data_AF-A0A4W5KJA6-F1
#
_entry.id   AF-A0A4W5KJA6-F1
#
_cell.length_a   1.000
_cell.length_b   1.000
_cell.length_c   1.000
_cell.angle_alpha   90.00
_cell.angle_beta   90.00
_cell.angle_gamma   90.00
#
_symmetry.space_group_name_H-M   'P 1'
#
loop_
_entity.id
_entity.type
_entity.pdbx_description
1 polymer ?
#
loop_
_entity_poly.entity_id
_entity_poly.type
_entity_poly.pdbx_seq_one_letter_code
_entity_poly.pdbx_strand_id
1 'polypeptide(L)'
;MPKRGGGSNLMWSAADPSTGQHGPEGLYELGNGWGNENVFTMAEGIVWFRYHNYIASRLREKHPSWSDEDLFQSARKTVVATFQNIAFYEWLPGFLGEKTMSPYLGKYERGREREREREREGGG
;
A
#
# COMPACT_ATOMS: atom_id res chain seq x y z
N MET A 1 0.74 -10.71 -13.98
CA MET A 1 1.99 -10.37 -13.27
C MET A 1 2.28 -8.89 -13.47
N PRO A 2 3.01 -8.22 -12.56
CA PRO A 2 3.50 -6.86 -12.81
C PRO A 2 4.39 -6.82 -14.05
N LYS A 3 4.52 -5.64 -14.67
CA LYS A 3 5.45 -5.44 -15.78
C LYS A 3 6.90 -5.59 -15.29
N ARG A 4 7.79 -6.01 -16.18
CA ARG A 4 9.24 -6.05 -15.93
C ARG A 4 9.88 -4.77 -16.46
N GLY A 5 10.88 -4.26 -15.74
CA GLY A 5 11.60 -3.05 -16.10
C GLY A 5 12.25 -3.18 -17.48
N GLY A 6 12.01 -2.17 -18.33
CA GLY A 6 12.45 -2.16 -19.73
C GLY A 6 13.19 -0.88 -20.16
N GLY A 7 13.64 -0.04 -19.23
CA GLY A 7 14.43 1.16 -19.54
C GLY A 7 13.96 2.48 -18.89
N SER A 8 13.22 2.42 -17.78
CA SER A 8 12.76 3.62 -17.06
C SER A 8 13.32 3.68 -15.63
N ASN A 9 13.58 4.89 -15.14
CA ASN A 9 14.02 5.18 -13.75
C ASN A 9 12.92 4.93 -12.69
N LEU A 10 11.91 4.10 -12.98
CA LEU A 10 10.79 3.85 -12.06
C LEU A 10 11.20 3.01 -10.84
N MET A 11 12.21 2.14 -11.00
CA MET A 11 12.65 1.21 -9.97
C MET A 11 14.09 1.49 -9.57
N TRP A 12 14.38 1.38 -8.28
CA TRP A 12 15.76 1.40 -7.78
C TRP A 12 16.49 0.14 -8.25
N SER A 13 17.57 0.33 -9.01
CA SER A 13 18.37 -0.74 -9.62
C SER A 13 19.76 -0.82 -9.00
N ALA A 14 19.82 -1.15 -7.70
CA ALA A 14 21.11 -1.46 -7.06
C ALA A 14 21.77 -2.67 -7.73
N ALA A 15 23.10 -2.70 -7.72
CA ALA A 15 23.84 -3.87 -8.16
C ALA A 15 23.60 -5.05 -7.20
N ASP A 16 23.39 -6.24 -7.75
CA ASP A 16 23.32 -7.49 -7.00
C ASP A 16 24.64 -7.70 -6.25
N PRO A 17 24.64 -7.80 -4.90
CA PRO A 17 25.86 -7.93 -4.11
C PRO A 17 26.60 -9.25 -4.32
N SER A 18 25.94 -10.27 -4.89
CA SER A 18 26.50 -11.60 -5.13
C SER A 18 27.02 -11.79 -6.55
N THR A 19 26.37 -11.18 -7.55
CA THR A 19 26.70 -11.36 -8.97
C THR A 19 27.26 -10.11 -9.64
N GLY A 20 27.12 -8.93 -9.01
CA GLY A 20 27.47 -7.63 -9.59
C GLY A 20 26.55 -7.16 -10.71
N GLN A 21 25.48 -7.92 -11.03
CA GLN A 21 24.52 -7.55 -12.06
C GLN A 21 23.78 -6.26 -11.67
N HIS A 22 23.61 -5.34 -12.61
CA HIS A 22 22.92 -4.07 -12.40
C HIS A 22 22.09 -3.72 -13.63
N GLY A 23 21.09 -2.86 -13.43
CA GLY A 23 20.15 -2.44 -14.48
C GLY A 23 18.71 -2.84 -14.16
N PRO A 24 17.74 -2.33 -14.93
CA PRO A 24 16.32 -2.62 -14.72
C PRO A 24 15.92 -4.03 -15.15
N GLU A 25 16.78 -4.74 -15.90
CA GLU A 25 16.50 -6.06 -16.43
C GLU A 25 16.22 -7.05 -15.30
N GLY A 26 15.01 -7.64 -15.31
CA GLY A 26 14.59 -8.62 -14.30
C GLY A 26 13.89 -8.03 -13.07
N LEU A 27 13.90 -6.71 -12.90
CA LEU A 27 13.14 -6.04 -11.83
C LEU A 27 11.66 -5.91 -12.22
N TYR A 28 10.75 -6.04 -11.26
CA TYR A 28 9.33 -5.77 -11.47
C TYR A 28 8.98 -4.31 -11.16
N GLU A 29 8.10 -3.73 -11.97
CA GLU A 29 7.53 -2.40 -11.72
C GLU A 29 6.46 -2.50 -10.63
N LEU A 30 6.74 -1.90 -9.48
CA LEU A 30 5.89 -1.94 -8.29
C LEU A 30 5.66 -0.51 -7.76
N GLY A 31 4.67 -0.34 -6.89
CA GLY A 31 4.39 0.97 -6.28
C GLY A 31 5.48 1.47 -5.33
N ASN A 32 6.25 0.56 -4.73
CA ASN A 32 7.44 0.89 -3.94
C ASN A 32 8.67 0.82 -4.85
N GLY A 33 9.40 1.93 -5.03
CA GLY A 33 10.61 1.97 -5.87
C GLY A 33 11.71 1.00 -5.43
N TRP A 34 11.70 0.56 -4.17
CA TRP A 34 12.65 -0.41 -3.61
C TRP A 34 12.08 -1.82 -3.52
N GLY A 35 10.94 -2.08 -4.16
CA GLY A 35 10.22 -3.34 -4.05
C GLY A 35 10.96 -4.58 -4.56
N ASN A 36 12.13 -4.43 -5.21
CA ASN A 36 12.97 -5.53 -5.69
C ASN A 36 14.26 -5.72 -4.87
N GLU A 37 14.41 -5.05 -3.72
CA GLU A 37 15.62 -5.13 -2.87
C GLU A 37 15.98 -6.57 -2.47
N ASN A 38 14.99 -7.43 -2.28
CA ASN A 38 15.14 -8.84 -1.98
C ASN A 38 13.90 -9.61 -2.49
N VAL A 39 14.03 -10.94 -2.56
CA VAL A 39 12.98 -11.80 -3.11
C VAL A 39 11.67 -11.80 -2.31
N PHE A 40 11.72 -11.53 -1.01
CA PHE A 40 10.55 -11.51 -0.13
C PHE A 40 9.73 -10.23 -0.30
N THR A 41 10.38 -9.06 -0.29
CA THR A 41 9.73 -7.77 -0.56
C THR A 41 9.10 -7.76 -1.97
N MET A 42 9.81 -8.35 -2.94
CA MET A 42 9.30 -8.53 -4.30
C MET A 42 8.06 -9.45 -4.33
N ALA A 43 8.13 -10.59 -3.64
CA ALA A 43 7.01 -11.52 -3.57
C ALA A 43 5.78 -10.89 -2.91
N GLU A 44 5.96 -10.12 -1.84
CA GLU A 44 4.88 -9.36 -1.19
C GLU A 44 4.22 -8.38 -2.18
N GLY A 45 5.03 -7.59 -2.89
CA GLY A 45 4.52 -6.67 -3.92
C GLY A 45 3.71 -7.38 -5.02
N ILE A 46 4.18 -8.55 -5.47
CA ILE A 46 3.47 -9.37 -6.45
C ILE A 46 2.15 -9.91 -5.88
N VAL A 47 2.12 -10.35 -4.63
CA VAL A 47 0.90 -10.82 -3.96
C VAL A 47 -0.14 -9.71 -3.91
N TRP A 48 0.24 -8.51 -3.45
CA TRP A 48 -0.69 -7.37 -3.39
C TRP A 48 -1.15 -6.90 -4.77
N PHE A 49 -0.28 -6.90 -5.77
CA PHE A 49 -0.66 -6.61 -7.16
C PHE A 49 -1.72 -7.61 -7.67
N ARG A 50 -1.49 -8.91 -7.44
CA ARG A 50 -2.44 -9.96 -7.86
C ARG A 50 -3.75 -9.85 -7.11
N TYR A 51 -3.70 -9.53 -5.80
CA TYR A 51 -4.89 -9.35 -4.99
C TYR A 51 -5.72 -8.14 -5.46
N HIS A 52 -5.09 -7.02 -5.82
CA HIS A 52 -5.78 -5.88 -6.43
C HIS A 52 -6.52 -6.27 -7.71
N ASN A 53 -5.86 -6.97 -8.63
CA ASN A 53 -6.49 -7.41 -9.88
C ASN A 53 -7.62 -8.42 -9.63
N TYR A 54 -7.48 -9.29 -8.63
CA TYR A 54 -8.56 -10.18 -8.21
C TYR A 54 -9.75 -9.38 -7.70
N ILE A 55 -9.57 -8.40 -6.82
CA ILE A 55 -10.68 -7.58 -6.35
C ILE A 55 -11.32 -6.80 -7.50
N ALA A 56 -10.53 -6.23 -8.41
CA ALA A 56 -11.03 -5.53 -9.58
C ALA A 56 -11.87 -6.43 -10.50
N SER A 57 -11.46 -7.68 -10.73
CA SER A 57 -12.25 -8.63 -11.54
C SER A 57 -13.58 -8.99 -10.86
N ARG A 58 -13.57 -9.20 -9.54
CA ARG A 58 -14.78 -9.45 -8.76
C ARG A 58 -15.73 -8.26 -8.73
N LEU A 59 -15.20 -7.03 -8.73
CA LEU A 59 -16.01 -5.82 -8.83
C LEU A 59 -16.60 -5.66 -10.24
N ARG A 60 -15.86 -5.99 -11.30
CA ARG A 60 -16.37 -5.96 -12.68
C ARG A 60 -17.54 -6.91 -12.88
N GLU A 61 -17.48 -8.11 -12.29
CA GLU A 61 -18.59 -9.08 -12.32
C GLU A 61 -19.86 -8.54 -11.65
N LYS A 62 -19.71 -7.83 -10.52
CA LYS A 62 -20.82 -7.25 -9.75
C LYS A 62 -21.35 -5.94 -10.32
N HIS A 63 -20.48 -5.17 -10.96
CA HIS A 63 -20.79 -3.84 -11.50
C HIS A 63 -20.31 -3.73 -12.97
N PRO A 64 -21.01 -4.39 -13.92
CA PRO A 64 -20.55 -4.45 -15.31
C PRO A 64 -20.43 -3.07 -15.98
N SER A 65 -21.25 -2.10 -15.57
CA SER A 65 -21.32 -0.75 -16.14
C SER A 65 -20.25 0.21 -15.60
N TRP A 66 -19.46 -0.18 -14.60
CA TRP A 66 -18.42 0.68 -14.05
C TRP A 66 -17.30 0.94 -15.06
N SER A 67 -16.75 2.16 -15.03
CA SER A 67 -15.56 2.50 -15.81
C SER A 67 -14.32 1.79 -15.24
N ASP A 68 -13.23 1.83 -15.99
CA ASP A 68 -11.94 1.32 -15.50
C ASP A 68 -11.47 2.07 -14.24
N GLU A 69 -11.64 3.39 -14.21
CA GLU A 69 -11.28 4.23 -13.05
C GLU A 69 -12.11 3.87 -11.81
N ASP A 70 -13.43 3.67 -11.98
CA ASP A 70 -14.31 3.27 -10.86
C ASP A 70 -13.86 1.94 -10.24
N LEU A 71 -13.50 0.97 -11.09
CA LEU A 71 -13.00 -0.33 -10.65
C LEU A 71 -11.65 -0.20 -9.95
N PHE A 72 -10.73 0.55 -10.53
CA PHE A 72 -9.39 0.77 -9.97
C PHE A 72 -9.49 1.41 -8.58
N GLN A 73 -10.22 2.51 -8.42
CA GLN A 73 -10.34 3.20 -7.13
C GLN A 73 -11.07 2.35 -6.09
N SER A 74 -12.10 1.61 -6.49
CA SER A 74 -12.85 0.73 -5.59
C SER A 74 -12.01 -0.48 -5.14
N ALA A 75 -11.25 -1.08 -6.05
CA ALA A 75 -10.30 -2.13 -5.72
C ALA A 75 -9.19 -1.61 -4.80
N ARG A 76 -8.61 -0.44 -5.12
CA ARG A 76 -7.60 0.24 -4.29
C ARG A 76 -8.12 0.49 -2.87
N LYS A 77 -9.33 1.03 -2.72
CA LYS A 77 -9.96 1.28 -1.42
C LYS A 77 -10.06 -0.01 -0.59
N THR A 78 -10.51 -1.09 -1.21
CA THR A 78 -10.67 -2.40 -0.56
C THR A 78 -9.32 -3.00 -0.15
N VAL A 79 -8.33 -2.93 -1.03
CA VAL A 79 -6.97 -3.45 -0.79
C VAL A 79 -6.29 -2.67 0.34
N VAL A 80 -6.38 -1.34 0.35
CA VAL A 80 -5.82 -0.50 1.43
C VAL A 80 -6.46 -0.83 2.78
N ALA A 81 -7.79 -0.97 2.83
CA ALA A 81 -8.48 -1.36 4.06
C ALA A 81 -8.05 -2.76 4.55
N THR A 82 -7.89 -3.71 3.62
CA THR A 82 -7.42 -5.07 3.95
C THR A 82 -5.99 -5.04 4.48
N PHE A 83 -5.09 -4.31 3.81
CA PHE A 83 -3.70 -4.15 4.23
C PHE A 83 -3.61 -3.54 5.63
N GLN A 84 -4.36 -2.47 5.89
CA GLN A 84 -4.42 -1.83 7.21
C GLN A 84 -4.94 -2.79 8.28
N ASN A 85 -5.95 -3.60 7.97
CA ASN A 85 -6.48 -4.57 8.93
C ASN A 85 -5.42 -5.60 9.33
N ILE A 86 -4.77 -6.21 8.33
CA ILE A 86 -3.70 -7.20 8.56
C ILE A 86 -2.55 -6.53 9.33
N ALA A 87 -2.09 -5.36 8.90
CA ALA A 87 -0.97 -4.69 9.53
C ALA A 87 -1.23 -4.36 11.01
N PHE A 88 -2.36 -3.75 11.34
CA PHE A 88 -2.63 -3.23 12.68
C PHE A 88 -3.26 -4.25 13.62
N TYR A 89 -4.08 -5.18 13.14
CA TYR A 89 -4.84 -6.09 14.00
C TYR A 89 -4.34 -7.53 13.98
N GLU A 90 -3.45 -7.89 13.04
CA GLU A 90 -2.89 -9.24 12.95
C GLU A 90 -1.36 -9.21 13.13
N TRP A 91 -0.65 -8.54 12.23
CA TRP A 91 0.81 -8.53 12.20
C TRP A 91 1.41 -7.80 13.40
N LEU A 92 1.00 -6.55 13.66
CA LEU A 92 1.61 -5.73 14.69
C LEU A 92 1.39 -6.30 16.12
N PRO A 93 0.20 -6.80 16.51
CA PRO A 93 0.02 -7.50 17.78
C PRO A 93 0.80 -8.81 17.85
N GLY A 94 0.86 -9.59 16.76
CA GLY A 94 1.66 -10.81 16.69
C GLY A 94 3.16 -10.54 16.83
N PHE A 95 3.64 -9.40 16.33
CA PHE A 95 5.04 -9.00 16.37
C PHE A 95 5.46 -8.41 17.73
N LEU A 96 4.62 -7.55 18.33
CA LEU A 96 4.91 -6.87 19.60
C LEU A 96 4.46 -7.66 20.84
N GLY A 97 3.62 -8.68 20.67
CA GLY A 97 2.92 -9.38 21.75
C GLY A 97 1.65 -8.64 22.22
N GLU A 98 0.66 -9.41 22.69
CA GLU A 98 -0.73 -8.98 22.97
C GLU A 98 -0.89 -7.80 23.95
N LYS A 99 0.14 -7.46 24.73
CA LYS A 99 0.03 -6.45 25.81
C LYS A 99 0.09 -5.00 25.34
N THR A 100 0.35 -4.72 24.07
CA THR A 100 0.74 -3.37 23.61
C THR A 100 -0.33 -2.61 22.85
N MET A 101 -1.50 -3.19 22.57
CA MET A 101 -2.53 -2.50 21.79
C MET A 101 -3.79 -2.16 22.58
N SER A 102 -4.00 -0.86 22.79
CA SER A 102 -5.32 -0.34 23.15
C SER A 102 -6.29 -0.51 21.97
N PRO A 103 -7.55 -0.92 22.20
CA PRO A 103 -8.58 -0.91 21.17
C PRO A 103 -8.66 0.46 20.49
N TYR A 104 -8.90 0.46 19.18
CA TYR A 104 -9.10 1.70 18.43
C TYR A 104 -10.36 2.42 18.94
N LEU A 105 -10.18 3.58 19.59
CA LEU A 105 -11.25 4.32 20.25
C LEU A 105 -12.12 5.15 19.28
N GLY A 106 -11.99 4.99 17.97
CA GLY A 106 -12.83 5.67 16.98
C GLY A 106 -12.59 7.19 16.85
N LYS A 107 -11.67 7.76 17.63
CA LYS A 107 -11.34 9.19 17.55
C LYS A 107 -10.40 9.42 16.37
N TYR A 108 -10.97 9.67 15.19
CA TYR A 108 -10.27 10.45 14.18
C TYR A 108 -10.05 11.85 14.75
N GLU A 109 -8.83 12.21 15.12
CA GLU A 109 -8.48 13.59 15.50
C GLU A 109 -8.50 14.48 14.24
N ARG A 110 -9.69 14.68 13.68
CA ARG A 110 -9.89 15.65 12.62
C ARG A 110 -10.03 17.03 13.27
N GLY A 111 -8.90 17.71 13.44
CA GLY A 111 -8.88 19.17 13.63
C GLY A 111 -8.97 19.67 15.06
N ARG A 112 -8.23 19.09 16.02
CA ARG A 112 -7.93 19.79 17.29
C ARG A 112 -7.03 21.04 17.08
N GLU A 113 -6.57 21.29 15.86
CA GLU A 113 -5.86 22.52 15.46
C GLU A 113 -6.79 23.67 15.06
N ARG A 114 -7.95 23.40 14.45
CA ARG A 114 -8.85 24.47 13.94
C ARG A 114 -9.65 25.16 15.04
N GLU A 115 -9.86 24.49 16.18
CA GLU A 115 -10.50 25.09 17.37
C GLU A 115 -9.51 25.97 18.14
N ARG A 116 -8.23 25.57 18.22
CA ARG A 116 -7.17 26.35 18.87
C ARG A 116 -6.82 27.64 18.11
N GLU A 117 -6.96 27.65 16.79
CA GLU A 117 -6.85 28.88 15.97
C GLU A 117 -8.04 29.82 16.18
N ARG A 118 -9.27 29.31 16.25
CA ARG A 118 -10.47 30.14 16.49
C ARG A 118 -10.52 30.74 17.90
N GLU A 119 -10.01 30.04 18.91
CA GLU A 119 -9.88 30.56 20.27
C GLU A 119 -8.78 31.64 20.40
N ARG A 120 -7.76 31.61 19.53
CA ARG A 120 -6.73 32.67 19.46
C ARG A 120 -7.20 33.91 18.70
N GLU A 121 -8.09 33.75 17.72
CA GLU A 121 -8.61 34.85 16.90
C GLU A 121 -9.86 35.53 17.49
N GLY A 122 -10.58 34.89 18.42
CA GLY A 122 -11.78 35.43 19.05
C GLY A 122 -11.57 36.14 20.41
N GLY A 123 -10.31 36.26 20.87
CA GLY A 123 -9.96 36.75 22.21
C GLY A 123 -9.09 38.01 22.24
N GLY A 124 -9.13 38.85 21.20
CA GLY A 124 -8.38 40.11 21.09
C GLY A 124 -9.28 41.30 20.80
#